data_AF-A0A2E6G528-F1
#
_entry.id   AF-A0A2E6G528-F1
#
_cell.length_a   1.000
_cell.length_b   1.000
_cell.length_c   1.000
_cell.angle_alpha   90.00
_cell.angle_beta   90.00
_cell.angle_gamma   90.00
#
_symmetry.space_group_name_H-M   'P 1'
#
loop_
_entity.id
_entity.type
_entity.pdbx_description
1 polymer ?
#
loop_
_entity_poly.entity_id
_entity_poly.type
_entity_poly.pdbx_seq_one_letter_code
_entity_poly.pdbx_strand_id
1 'polypeptide(L)'
;MRLTSLFTALFLFVASSFSQVQQIAVNSAPAPEGYSVELEVVNDNIGPVVGAAGLADLTGYSTYRIYVVTNNENDFVSSISGDSTNPTYVNTTTSFWHDLGTGSSTGGGIQAFLLGLFPALNHDSWVTIGLESTPNAALGEAAVSTVQSDANPWLTNFDPAGGNISIDDGIGGAWYALNGDSNGIAGDDLKVLVGQFTTDGEISGQLYAQVFIEGDGSNEFRDTFFFGANAPTPGCTDGTACNYDENASEDDGSC
;
A
#
# COMPACT_ATOMS: atom_id res chain seq x y z
N MET A 1 78.09 7.72 21.97
CA MET A 1 77.31 8.98 22.06
C MET A 1 76.99 9.45 20.65
N ARG A 2 75.80 9.12 20.13
CA ARG A 2 75.11 9.84 19.04
C ARG A 2 73.69 9.29 18.93
N LEU A 3 72.76 10.23 18.87
CA LEU A 3 71.35 10.14 19.21
C LEU A 3 70.55 9.22 18.28
N THR A 4 69.68 8.43 18.90
CA THR A 4 68.47 7.85 18.32
C THR A 4 67.49 8.98 17.94
N SER A 5 67.08 9.05 16.67
CA SER A 5 65.93 9.86 16.24
C SER A 5 64.76 8.95 15.92
N LEU A 6 63.73 9.11 16.74
CA LEU A 6 62.40 8.53 16.64
C LEU A 6 61.62 9.32 15.58
N PHE A 7 61.22 8.69 14.49
CA PHE A 7 60.22 9.26 13.56
C PHE A 7 58.98 8.36 13.58
N THR A 8 58.00 8.78 14.37
CA THR A 8 56.65 8.22 14.38
C THR A 8 55.92 8.73 13.13
N ALA A 9 55.69 7.86 12.15
CA ALA A 9 54.88 8.19 10.98
C ALA A 9 53.39 8.11 11.36
N LEU A 10 52.77 9.28 11.51
CA LEU A 10 51.33 9.45 11.69
C LEU A 10 50.64 9.23 10.32
N PHE A 11 50.04 8.06 10.11
CA PHE A 11 49.18 7.81 8.95
C PHE A 11 47.83 8.53 9.18
N LEU A 12 47.64 9.66 8.49
CA LEU A 12 46.36 10.33 8.34
C LEU A 12 45.47 9.47 7.43
N PHE A 13 44.48 8.80 8.02
CA PHE A 13 43.36 8.22 7.28
C PHE A 13 42.47 9.37 6.77
N VAL A 14 42.57 9.67 5.47
CA VAL A 14 41.60 10.53 4.80
C VAL A 14 40.40 9.65 4.48
N ALA A 15 39.38 9.67 5.34
CA ALA A 15 38.08 9.10 5.02
C ALA A 15 37.44 9.99 3.95
N SER A 16 37.48 9.55 2.69
CA SER A 16 36.66 10.12 1.63
C SER A 16 35.20 9.81 1.94
N SER A 17 34.50 10.79 2.52
CA SER A 17 33.06 10.78 2.67
C SER A 17 32.42 10.82 1.28
N PHE A 18 32.09 9.65 0.73
CA PHE A 18 31.12 9.56 -0.34
C PHE A 18 29.77 9.97 0.25
N SER A 19 29.40 11.23 0.04
CA SER A 19 28.01 11.64 0.16
C SER A 19 27.25 10.86 -0.92
N GLN A 20 26.55 9.81 -0.52
CA GLN A 20 25.54 9.24 -1.38
C GLN A 20 24.48 10.33 -1.55
N VAL A 21 24.48 10.96 -2.72
CA VAL A 21 23.29 11.65 -3.20
C VAL A 21 22.24 10.57 -3.28
N GLN A 22 21.40 10.49 -2.26
CA GLN A 22 20.15 9.75 -2.33
C GLN A 22 19.39 10.44 -3.46
N GLN A 23 19.39 9.81 -4.63
CA GLN A 23 18.65 10.27 -5.78
C GLN A 23 17.18 10.15 -5.41
N ILE A 24 16.63 11.22 -4.83
CA ILE A 24 15.19 11.44 -4.82
C ILE A 24 14.83 11.52 -6.30
N ALA A 25 14.23 10.47 -6.85
CA ALA A 25 13.70 10.52 -8.20
C ALA A 25 12.62 11.60 -8.22
N VAL A 26 12.92 12.75 -8.80
CA VAL A 26 12.01 13.90 -8.93
C VAL A 26 11.22 13.85 -10.25
N ASN A 27 10.96 12.65 -10.77
CA ASN A 27 10.13 12.49 -11.95
C ASN A 27 8.96 11.56 -11.61
N SER A 28 7.97 12.05 -10.85
CA SER A 28 6.64 11.46 -10.93
C SER A 28 6.07 11.85 -12.29
N ALA A 29 6.36 11.06 -13.32
CA ALA A 29 5.54 11.10 -14.52
C ALA A 29 4.14 10.60 -14.12
N PRO A 30 3.06 11.17 -14.65
CA PRO A 30 1.73 10.60 -14.51
C PRO A 30 1.74 9.13 -14.95
N ALA A 31 0.88 8.32 -14.35
CA ALA A 31 0.72 6.94 -14.75
C ALA A 31 0.38 6.86 -16.25
N PRO A 32 0.97 5.93 -17.01
CA PRO A 32 0.47 5.62 -18.34
C PRO A 32 -1.01 5.21 -18.30
N GLU A 33 -1.71 5.36 -19.41
CA GLU A 33 -3.10 4.88 -19.53
C GLU A 33 -3.18 3.37 -19.23
N GLY A 34 -4.20 2.95 -18.48
CA GLY A 34 -4.48 1.54 -18.15
C GLY A 34 -4.13 1.14 -16.72
N TYR A 35 -3.28 1.89 -16.02
CA TYR A 35 -3.06 1.68 -14.58
C TYR A 35 -4.20 2.29 -13.76
N SER A 36 -4.65 1.59 -12.74
CA SER A 36 -5.71 2.06 -11.84
C SER A 36 -5.66 1.35 -10.48
N VAL A 37 -6.62 1.64 -9.62
CA VAL A 37 -6.95 0.77 -8.47
C VAL A 37 -8.31 0.14 -8.67
N GLU A 38 -8.47 -1.09 -8.18
CA GLU A 38 -9.73 -1.81 -8.15
C GLU A 38 -10.10 -2.13 -6.70
N LEU A 39 -11.34 -1.83 -6.34
CA LEU A 39 -11.93 -2.19 -5.06
C LEU A 39 -12.87 -3.39 -5.28
N GLU A 40 -12.49 -4.55 -4.76
CA GLU A 40 -13.27 -5.78 -4.83
C GLU A 40 -13.96 -6.04 -3.47
N VAL A 41 -15.24 -6.41 -3.50
CA VAL A 41 -15.95 -6.93 -2.32
C VAL A 41 -15.80 -8.45 -2.30
N VAL A 42 -14.99 -8.98 -1.39
CA VAL A 42 -14.74 -10.43 -1.30
C VAL A 42 -15.70 -11.15 -0.35
N ASN A 43 -16.22 -10.45 0.65
CA ASN A 43 -17.32 -10.92 1.49
C ASN A 43 -18.29 -9.77 1.75
N ASP A 44 -19.60 -10.05 1.62
CA ASP A 44 -20.65 -9.07 1.87
C ASP A 44 -21.57 -9.54 2.99
N ASN A 45 -21.93 -8.63 3.91
CA ASN A 45 -22.80 -8.89 5.05
C ASN A 45 -22.47 -10.22 5.76
N ILE A 46 -21.25 -10.33 6.29
CA ILE A 46 -20.60 -11.57 6.73
C ILE A 46 -21.44 -12.34 7.75
N GLY A 47 -22.02 -11.65 8.73
CA GLY A 47 -22.83 -12.28 9.78
C GLY A 47 -22.00 -12.90 10.92
N PRO A 48 -22.63 -13.75 11.75
CA PRO A 48 -21.96 -14.34 12.90
C PRO A 48 -20.94 -15.42 12.50
N VAL A 49 -19.69 -15.26 12.91
CA VAL A 49 -18.57 -16.18 12.64
C VAL A 49 -18.16 -16.89 13.93
N VAL A 50 -18.24 -18.23 13.94
CA VAL A 50 -17.88 -19.06 15.10
C VAL A 50 -16.55 -19.77 14.84
N GLY A 51 -15.59 -19.57 15.73
CA GLY A 51 -14.26 -20.18 15.66
C GLY A 51 -13.72 -20.62 17.01
N ALA A 52 -12.46 -21.03 17.05
CA ALA A 52 -11.80 -21.44 18.29
C ALA A 52 -11.66 -20.29 19.32
N ALA A 53 -11.64 -19.03 18.87
CA ALA A 53 -11.65 -17.84 19.73
C ALA A 53 -13.05 -17.50 20.29
N GLY A 54 -14.11 -18.19 19.84
CA GLY A 54 -15.50 -17.90 20.20
C GLY A 54 -16.30 -17.32 19.03
N LEU A 55 -17.32 -16.54 19.35
CA LEU A 55 -18.19 -15.87 18.38
C LEU A 55 -17.66 -14.46 18.09
N ALA A 56 -17.41 -14.16 16.82
CA ALA A 56 -17.29 -12.81 16.30
C ALA A 56 -18.57 -12.47 15.52
N ASP A 57 -19.29 -11.41 15.91
CA ASP A 57 -20.48 -10.97 15.18
C ASP A 57 -20.08 -9.90 14.15
N LEU A 58 -20.02 -10.30 12.88
CA LEU A 58 -19.70 -9.45 11.74
C LEU A 58 -20.96 -9.18 10.89
N THR A 59 -22.14 -9.21 11.50
CA THR A 59 -23.39 -8.85 10.82
C THR A 59 -23.32 -7.39 10.34
N GLY A 60 -23.58 -7.17 9.05
CA GLY A 60 -23.47 -5.87 8.40
C GLY A 60 -22.05 -5.48 7.95
N TYR A 61 -21.01 -6.23 8.34
CA TYR A 61 -19.66 -5.99 7.84
C TYR A 61 -19.47 -6.61 6.45
N SER A 62 -18.65 -5.95 5.65
CA SER A 62 -18.14 -6.46 4.37
C SER A 62 -16.62 -6.37 4.35
N THR A 63 -15.97 -7.35 3.73
CA THR A 63 -14.51 -7.39 3.53
C THR A 63 -14.20 -6.98 2.10
N TYR A 64 -13.34 -5.99 1.96
CA TYR A 64 -12.89 -5.41 0.71
C TYR A 64 -11.42 -5.75 0.48
N ARG A 65 -11.04 -5.95 -0.78
CA ARG A 65 -9.65 -6.00 -1.22
C ARG A 65 -9.39 -4.89 -2.22
N ILE A 66 -8.26 -4.21 -2.05
CA ILE A 66 -7.82 -3.18 -2.98
C ILE A 66 -6.63 -3.71 -3.76
N TYR A 67 -6.71 -3.63 -5.08
CA TYR A 67 -5.66 -4.04 -6.01
C TYR A 67 -5.15 -2.83 -6.78
N VAL A 68 -3.85 -2.78 -7.04
CA VAL A 68 -3.31 -1.95 -8.12
C VAL A 68 -3.40 -2.76 -9.41
N VAL A 69 -4.13 -2.23 -10.38
CA VAL A 69 -4.26 -2.80 -11.73
C VAL A 69 -3.10 -2.29 -12.58
N THR A 70 -2.48 -3.20 -13.32
CA THR A 70 -1.27 -2.97 -14.10
C THR A 70 -1.48 -3.34 -15.56
N ASN A 71 -0.51 -3.00 -16.42
CA ASN A 71 -0.60 -3.24 -17.85
C ASN A 71 0.21 -4.46 -18.31
N ASN A 72 1.27 -4.83 -17.57
CA ASN A 72 2.16 -5.93 -17.93
C ASN A 72 2.32 -6.92 -16.79
N GLU A 73 2.46 -8.21 -17.10
CA GLU A 73 2.62 -9.29 -16.11
C GLU A 73 3.88 -9.12 -15.25
N ASN A 74 4.92 -8.47 -15.77
CA ASN A 74 6.15 -8.19 -15.02
C ASN A 74 6.15 -6.83 -14.33
N ASP A 75 5.08 -6.04 -14.42
CA ASP A 75 5.00 -4.79 -13.66
C ASP A 75 5.13 -5.11 -12.17
N PHE A 76 5.91 -4.28 -11.46
CA PHE A 76 6.18 -4.48 -10.05
C PHE A 76 5.61 -3.31 -9.25
N VAL A 77 4.60 -3.58 -8.43
CA VAL A 77 4.04 -2.61 -7.49
C VAL A 77 4.94 -2.57 -6.26
N SER A 78 5.69 -1.49 -6.14
CA SER A 78 6.75 -1.34 -5.15
C SER A 78 6.24 -0.85 -3.80
N SER A 79 5.37 0.16 -3.83
CA SER A 79 4.88 0.77 -2.61
C SER A 79 3.55 1.46 -2.79
N ILE A 80 2.83 1.56 -1.69
CA ILE A 80 1.87 2.65 -1.46
C ILE A 80 2.50 3.58 -0.45
N SER A 81 2.56 4.86 -0.77
CA SER A 81 3.19 5.89 0.04
C SER A 81 2.28 7.11 0.17
N GLY A 82 2.64 8.06 1.02
CA GLY A 82 1.95 9.34 1.06
C GLY A 82 2.75 10.41 1.75
N ASP A 83 2.41 11.66 1.47
CA ASP A 83 2.93 12.86 2.13
C ASP A 83 1.93 14.02 1.98
N SER A 84 2.28 15.21 2.48
CA SER A 84 1.42 16.39 2.40
C SER A 84 1.11 16.90 0.99
N THR A 85 1.81 16.41 -0.03
CA THR A 85 1.60 16.78 -1.45
C THR A 85 0.79 15.70 -2.17
N ASN A 86 1.15 14.43 -1.97
CA ASN A 86 0.49 13.28 -2.57
C ASN A 86 0.01 12.35 -1.45
N PRO A 87 -1.12 12.66 -0.80
CA PRO A 87 -1.54 11.90 0.36
C PRO A 87 -2.10 10.53 -0.04
N THR A 88 -1.97 9.58 0.88
CA THR A 88 -2.71 8.32 0.83
C THR A 88 -3.77 8.31 1.92
N TYR A 89 -4.99 7.94 1.53
CA TYR A 89 -6.13 7.79 2.43
C TYR A 89 -6.82 6.45 2.19
N VAL A 90 -7.09 5.71 3.28
CA VAL A 90 -8.05 4.60 3.28
C VAL A 90 -9.04 4.85 4.40
N ASN A 91 -10.26 5.20 4.02
CA ASN A 91 -11.30 5.66 4.92
C ASN A 91 -12.46 4.69 4.98
N THR A 92 -13.04 4.57 6.16
CA THR A 92 -14.41 4.09 6.37
C THR A 92 -15.24 5.17 7.07
N THR A 93 -16.56 5.13 6.90
CA THR A 93 -17.50 5.96 7.66
C THR A 93 -17.69 5.48 9.11
N THR A 94 -17.20 4.28 9.45
CA THR A 94 -17.27 3.71 10.81
C THR A 94 -15.87 3.42 11.34
N SER A 95 -15.46 2.15 11.39
CA SER A 95 -14.16 1.67 11.85
C SER A 95 -13.78 0.40 11.11
N PHE A 96 -12.48 0.14 10.96
CA PHE A 96 -11.98 -1.13 10.47
C PHE A 96 -11.98 -2.17 11.59
N TRP A 97 -12.40 -3.38 11.24
CA TRP A 97 -12.39 -4.53 12.13
C TRP A 97 -11.02 -5.20 12.14
N HIS A 98 -10.59 -5.65 13.33
CA HIS A 98 -9.32 -6.34 13.56
C HIS A 98 -9.51 -7.58 14.44
N ASP A 99 -8.86 -8.69 14.07
CA ASP A 99 -8.73 -9.88 14.93
C ASP A 99 -7.62 -9.64 15.96
N LEU A 100 -7.97 -9.05 17.10
CA LEU A 100 -7.00 -8.68 18.16
C LEU A 100 -6.23 -9.87 18.78
N GLY A 101 -6.62 -11.11 18.49
CA GLY A 101 -5.99 -12.31 19.04
C GLY A 101 -4.95 -12.94 18.13
N THR A 102 -5.21 -12.94 16.82
CA THR A 102 -4.43 -13.69 15.82
C THR A 102 -4.08 -12.91 14.56
N GLY A 103 -4.59 -11.68 14.44
CA GLY A 103 -4.38 -10.76 13.32
C GLY A 103 -2.99 -10.14 13.24
N SER A 104 -2.80 -9.31 12.22
CA SER A 104 -1.57 -8.54 12.01
C SER A 104 -1.85 -7.33 11.12
N SER A 105 -1.14 -6.23 11.37
CA SER A 105 -1.24 -5.01 10.56
C SER A 105 -0.80 -5.17 9.10
N THR A 106 -0.10 -6.25 8.77
CA THR A 106 0.31 -6.59 7.40
C THR A 106 -0.15 -7.99 7.02
N GLY A 107 -0.54 -8.19 5.76
CA GLY A 107 -0.91 -9.51 5.25
C GLY A 107 0.21 -10.54 5.43
N GLY A 108 1.47 -10.10 5.30
CA GLY A 108 2.67 -10.91 5.56
C GLY A 108 2.84 -11.39 7.02
N GLY A 109 2.10 -10.84 7.97
CA GLY A 109 2.11 -11.30 9.36
C GLY A 109 1.10 -12.42 9.65
N ILE A 110 0.13 -12.63 8.76
CA ILE A 110 -0.93 -13.63 8.93
C ILE A 110 -0.34 -15.04 8.80
N GLN A 111 -0.66 -15.92 9.73
CA GLN A 111 -0.23 -17.31 9.70
C GLN A 111 -1.29 -18.17 8.99
N ALA A 112 -0.99 -18.68 7.79
CA ALA A 112 -1.97 -19.38 6.95
C ALA A 112 -2.67 -20.56 7.64
N PHE A 113 -1.98 -21.28 8.53
CA PHE A 113 -2.58 -22.40 9.27
C PHE A 113 -3.63 -21.98 10.30
N LEU A 114 -3.65 -20.71 10.73
CA LEU A 114 -4.63 -20.17 11.67
C LEU A 114 -5.98 -19.89 11.01
N LEU A 115 -6.01 -19.61 9.71
CA LEU A 115 -7.22 -19.20 8.96
C LEU A 115 -8.36 -20.23 9.04
N GLY A 116 -8.02 -21.52 9.11
CA GLY A 116 -9.01 -22.60 9.27
C GLY A 116 -9.49 -22.82 10.71
N LEU A 117 -8.70 -22.40 11.71
CA LEU A 117 -9.01 -22.55 13.14
C LEU A 117 -9.73 -21.32 13.71
N PHE A 118 -9.41 -20.15 13.16
CA PHE A 118 -9.95 -18.85 13.53
C PHE A 118 -10.59 -18.23 12.28
N PRO A 119 -11.83 -18.62 11.90
CA PRO A 119 -12.42 -18.15 10.65
C PRO A 119 -12.62 -16.63 10.59
N ALA A 120 -12.77 -15.97 11.75
CA ALA A 120 -12.83 -14.52 11.84
C ALA A 120 -11.56 -13.84 11.31
N LEU A 121 -10.39 -14.48 11.42
CA LEU A 121 -9.10 -13.99 10.92
C LEU A 121 -9.11 -13.75 9.40
N ASN A 122 -9.96 -14.45 8.64
CA ASN A 122 -10.10 -14.20 7.20
C ASN A 122 -10.62 -12.80 6.90
N HIS A 123 -11.22 -12.12 7.88
CA HIS A 123 -11.77 -10.78 7.78
C HIS A 123 -10.89 -9.73 8.44
N ASP A 124 -9.67 -10.06 8.89
CA ASP A 124 -8.77 -9.09 9.50
C ASP A 124 -8.39 -7.98 8.50
N SER A 125 -8.22 -6.76 9.00
CA SER A 125 -7.87 -5.61 8.15
C SER A 125 -6.37 -5.36 8.19
N TRP A 126 -5.72 -5.33 7.03
CA TRP A 126 -4.27 -5.20 6.92
C TRP A 126 -3.83 -4.58 5.60
N VAL A 127 -2.63 -4.01 5.59
CA VAL A 127 -1.97 -3.55 4.36
C VAL A 127 -1.03 -4.62 3.81
N THR A 128 -0.74 -4.58 2.52
CA THR A 128 0.21 -5.53 1.92
C THR A 128 0.81 -5.01 0.63
N ILE A 129 1.73 -5.81 0.07
CA ILE A 129 2.09 -5.82 -1.34
C ILE A 129 2.11 -7.31 -1.74
N GLY A 130 1.01 -7.77 -2.35
CA GLY A 130 0.74 -9.12 -2.85
C GLY A 130 0.75 -10.28 -1.85
N LEU A 131 1.02 -10.06 -0.56
CA LEU A 131 0.94 -11.11 0.45
C LEU A 131 -0.44 -11.18 1.12
N GLU A 132 -0.95 -12.40 1.29
CA GLU A 132 -2.11 -12.71 2.12
C GLU A 132 -1.75 -13.49 3.40
N SER A 133 -0.49 -13.91 3.50
CA SER A 133 0.04 -14.63 4.67
C SER A 133 1.56 -14.54 4.71
N THR A 134 2.16 -15.16 5.72
CA THR A 134 3.62 -15.24 5.92
C THR A 134 4.35 -15.58 4.62
N PRO A 135 5.32 -14.76 4.18
CA PRO A 135 5.97 -14.92 2.88
C PRO A 135 6.72 -16.24 2.77
N ASN A 136 6.60 -16.86 1.61
CA ASN A 136 7.32 -18.06 1.23
C ASN A 136 8.60 -17.69 0.45
N ALA A 137 9.71 -17.61 1.17
CA ALA A 137 11.02 -17.33 0.58
C ALA A 137 11.45 -18.33 -0.51
N ALA A 138 10.91 -19.56 -0.54
CA ALA A 138 11.20 -20.52 -1.60
C ALA A 138 10.51 -20.17 -2.94
N LEU A 139 9.47 -19.32 -2.90
CA LEU A 139 8.81 -18.74 -4.05
C LEU A 139 9.30 -17.31 -4.37
N GLY A 140 10.33 -16.83 -3.65
CA GLY A 140 10.89 -15.49 -3.84
C GLY A 140 10.15 -14.37 -3.10
N GLU A 141 9.19 -14.69 -2.24
CA GLU A 141 8.44 -13.70 -1.48
C GLU A 141 9.25 -13.17 -0.29
N ALA A 142 9.02 -11.92 0.10
CA ALA A 142 9.61 -11.32 1.28
C ALA A 142 8.61 -10.43 2.04
N ALA A 143 8.94 -10.09 3.29
CA ALA A 143 8.04 -9.34 4.16
C ALA A 143 7.83 -7.91 3.67
N VAL A 144 6.58 -7.44 3.77
CA VAL A 144 6.21 -6.04 3.54
C VAL A 144 6.75 -5.19 4.68
N SER A 145 7.41 -4.09 4.33
CA SER A 145 7.96 -3.13 5.27
C SER A 145 7.02 -1.93 5.42
N THR A 146 6.92 -1.37 6.62
CA THR A 146 6.14 -0.16 6.90
C THR A 146 7.03 0.94 7.45
N VAL A 147 6.77 2.18 7.07
CA VAL A 147 7.37 3.38 7.65
C VAL A 147 6.28 4.41 7.93
N GLN A 148 6.42 5.09 9.06
CA GLN A 148 5.52 6.15 9.49
C GLN A 148 6.31 7.24 10.21
N SER A 149 5.75 8.43 10.27
CA SER A 149 6.30 9.50 11.08
C SER A 149 5.83 9.39 12.53
N ASP A 150 6.60 9.95 13.47
CA ASP A 150 6.18 10.00 14.88
C ASP A 150 4.97 10.94 15.10
N ALA A 151 4.81 11.95 14.24
CA ALA A 151 3.75 12.94 14.34
C ALA A 151 2.42 12.46 13.73
N ASN A 152 2.49 11.55 12.75
CA ASN A 152 1.35 10.90 12.11
C ASN A 152 1.57 9.38 12.03
N PRO A 153 1.38 8.65 13.16
CA PRO A 153 1.59 7.21 13.23
C PRO A 153 0.41 6.44 12.64
N TRP A 154 0.25 6.52 11.31
CA TRP A 154 -0.91 5.97 10.59
C TRP A 154 -1.15 4.48 10.88
N LEU A 155 -0.10 3.67 11.02
CA LEU A 155 -0.24 2.22 11.23
C LEU A 155 -0.84 1.94 12.62
N THR A 156 -0.43 2.70 13.63
CA THR A 156 -0.95 2.59 15.00
C THR A 156 -2.40 3.08 15.12
N ASN A 157 -2.75 4.10 14.33
CA ASN A 157 -4.13 4.59 14.24
C ASN A 157 -5.05 3.58 13.53
N PHE A 158 -4.50 2.88 12.54
CA PHE A 158 -5.21 1.82 11.81
C PHE A 158 -5.36 0.55 12.65
N ASP A 159 -4.26 -0.06 13.09
CA ASP A 159 -4.22 -1.30 13.89
C ASP A 159 -3.47 -1.03 15.22
N PRO A 160 -4.05 -1.37 16.38
CA PRO A 160 -5.33 -2.08 16.59
C PRO A 160 -6.54 -1.16 16.77
N ALA A 161 -6.38 0.15 16.56
CA ALA A 161 -7.40 1.13 16.93
C ALA A 161 -8.61 1.18 15.98
N GLY A 162 -8.54 0.56 14.79
CA GLY A 162 -9.62 0.49 13.81
C GLY A 162 -9.87 1.81 13.07
N GLY A 163 -8.93 2.76 13.13
CA GLY A 163 -9.06 4.07 12.50
C GLY A 163 -8.69 4.07 11.02
N ASN A 164 -8.98 5.18 10.35
CA ASN A 164 -8.59 5.38 8.96
C ASN A 164 -7.06 5.41 8.79
N ILE A 165 -6.59 5.07 7.59
CA ILE A 165 -5.21 5.31 7.18
C ILE A 165 -5.13 6.71 6.60
N SER A 166 -4.25 7.55 7.15
CA SER A 166 -3.98 8.91 6.69
C SER A 166 -2.47 9.13 6.64
N ILE A 167 -1.91 9.24 5.44
CA ILE A 167 -0.49 9.53 5.23
C ILE A 167 -0.38 10.84 4.46
N ASP A 168 -0.40 11.95 5.20
CA ASP A 168 -0.58 13.30 4.66
C ASP A 168 0.25 14.38 5.37
N ASP A 169 1.25 13.96 6.16
CA ASP A 169 2.17 14.90 6.80
C ASP A 169 3.42 15.14 5.95
N GLY A 170 4.22 16.14 6.34
CA GLY A 170 5.41 16.52 5.57
C GLY A 170 6.57 15.52 5.63
N ILE A 171 6.50 14.49 6.49
CA ILE A 171 7.52 13.42 6.56
C ILE A 171 7.09 12.26 5.67
N GLY A 172 5.79 11.98 5.66
CA GLY A 172 5.17 10.90 4.93
C GLY A 172 5.24 9.56 5.65
N GLY A 173 4.87 8.54 4.89
CA GLY A 173 4.82 7.15 5.32
C GLY A 173 4.61 6.24 4.12
N ALA A 174 4.80 4.94 4.31
CA ALA A 174 4.58 3.96 3.25
C ALA A 174 4.45 2.55 3.81
N TRP A 175 3.86 1.67 3.01
CA TRP A 175 4.15 0.24 3.06
C TRP A 175 4.68 -0.22 1.70
N TYR A 176 5.69 -1.10 1.70
CA TYR A 176 6.44 -1.40 0.49
C TYR A 176 7.08 -2.80 0.49
N ALA A 177 7.30 -3.32 -0.71
CA ALA A 177 8.18 -4.46 -0.99
C ALA A 177 9.47 -3.96 -1.65
N LEU A 178 10.54 -4.76 -1.62
CA LEU A 178 11.77 -4.42 -2.31
C LEU A 178 11.73 -4.97 -3.74
N ASN A 179 12.26 -4.20 -4.70
CA ASN A 179 12.33 -4.67 -6.09
C ASN A 179 13.03 -6.04 -6.15
N GLY A 180 12.36 -7.02 -6.77
CA GLY A 180 12.79 -8.41 -6.86
C GLY A 180 12.04 -9.37 -5.94
N ASP A 181 11.29 -8.87 -4.96
CA ASP A 181 10.41 -9.70 -4.13
C ASP A 181 9.21 -10.16 -4.98
N SER A 182 8.98 -11.47 -5.11
CA SER A 182 7.98 -11.97 -6.07
C SER A 182 6.56 -11.54 -5.75
N ASN A 183 6.26 -11.21 -4.49
CA ASN A 183 4.95 -10.70 -4.05
C ASN A 183 4.62 -9.29 -4.55
N GLY A 184 5.56 -8.55 -5.15
CA GLY A 184 5.23 -7.27 -5.80
C GLY A 184 4.96 -7.38 -7.29
N ILE A 185 5.15 -8.55 -7.90
CA ILE A 185 4.98 -8.77 -9.36
C ILE A 185 3.50 -9.01 -9.67
N ALA A 186 2.99 -8.33 -10.70
CA ALA A 186 1.58 -8.39 -11.08
C ALA A 186 1.11 -9.76 -11.56
N GLY A 187 1.92 -10.49 -12.33
CA GLY A 187 1.55 -11.81 -12.86
C GLY A 187 0.40 -11.78 -13.87
N ASP A 188 -0.12 -12.96 -14.18
CA ASP A 188 -1.09 -13.20 -15.28
C ASP A 188 -2.44 -12.49 -15.10
N ASP A 189 -2.82 -12.14 -13.86
CA ASP A 189 -4.06 -11.42 -13.55
C ASP A 189 -3.88 -9.88 -13.58
N LEU A 190 -2.65 -9.42 -13.84
CA LEU A 190 -2.27 -8.02 -13.98
C LEU A 190 -2.61 -7.16 -12.75
N LYS A 191 -2.64 -7.76 -11.56
CA LYS A 191 -3.06 -7.08 -10.34
C LYS A 191 -2.14 -7.43 -9.18
N VAL A 192 -1.85 -6.44 -8.34
CA VAL A 192 -1.17 -6.67 -7.05
C VAL A 192 -2.09 -6.24 -5.92
N LEU A 193 -2.37 -7.15 -5.00
CA LEU A 193 -3.12 -6.84 -3.78
C LEU A 193 -2.32 -5.82 -2.94
N VAL A 194 -2.95 -4.75 -2.47
CA VAL A 194 -2.29 -3.72 -1.65
C VAL A 194 -2.94 -3.52 -0.27
N GLY A 195 -4.07 -4.16 -0.02
CA GLY A 195 -4.67 -4.23 1.31
C GLY A 195 -6.00 -4.97 1.34
N GLN A 196 -6.38 -5.42 2.53
CA GLN A 196 -7.67 -5.99 2.87
C GLN A 196 -8.29 -5.18 4.01
N PHE A 197 -9.57 -4.84 3.88
CA PHE A 197 -10.25 -3.94 4.82
C PHE A 197 -11.64 -4.44 5.13
N THR A 198 -11.98 -4.64 6.40
CA THR A 198 -13.31 -5.07 6.82
C THR A 198 -14.00 -3.99 7.63
N THR A 199 -15.20 -3.60 7.23
CA THR A 199 -15.97 -2.54 7.90
C THR A 199 -17.47 -2.71 7.65
N ASP A 200 -18.30 -2.19 8.54
CA ASP A 200 -19.76 -2.04 8.38
C ASP A 200 -20.15 -0.65 7.85
N GLY A 201 -19.16 0.15 7.48
CA GLY A 201 -19.31 1.45 6.82
C GLY A 201 -19.00 1.41 5.34
N GLU A 202 -19.02 2.59 4.73
CA GLU A 202 -18.66 2.79 3.32
C GLU A 202 -17.16 3.07 3.19
N ILE A 203 -16.47 2.33 2.31
CA ILE A 203 -15.03 2.49 2.08
C ILE A 203 -14.75 3.47 0.94
N SER A 204 -13.76 4.34 1.12
CA SER A 204 -13.30 5.29 0.09
C SER A 204 -11.88 5.75 0.34
N GLY A 205 -11.24 6.33 -0.67
CA GLY A 205 -9.92 6.90 -0.49
C GLY A 205 -9.13 7.09 -1.77
N GLN A 206 -7.82 7.20 -1.57
CA GLN A 206 -6.84 7.34 -2.64
C GLN A 206 -5.51 6.71 -2.22
N LEU A 207 -4.82 6.09 -3.17
CA LEU A 207 -3.50 5.49 -2.95
C LEU A 207 -2.49 6.16 -3.88
N TYR A 208 -1.41 6.70 -3.31
CA TYR A 208 -0.25 7.15 -4.09
C TYR A 208 0.72 5.98 -4.25
N ALA A 209 0.63 5.33 -5.41
CA ALA A 209 1.31 4.07 -5.71
C ALA A 209 2.57 4.29 -6.56
N GLN A 210 3.60 3.49 -6.30
CA GLN A 210 4.81 3.40 -7.12
C GLN A 210 4.82 2.07 -7.88
N VAL A 211 5.03 2.14 -9.19
CA VAL A 211 5.14 0.96 -10.06
C VAL A 211 6.42 1.03 -10.88
N PHE A 212 7.16 -0.09 -10.93
CA PHE A 212 8.27 -0.30 -11.85
C PHE A 212 7.74 -1.05 -13.08
N ILE A 213 7.74 -0.38 -14.22
CA ILE A 213 7.22 -0.94 -15.47
C ILE A 213 8.15 -2.08 -15.91
N GLU A 214 7.58 -3.26 -16.13
CA GLU A 214 8.31 -4.50 -16.43
C GLU A 214 9.40 -4.82 -15.37
N GLY A 215 9.21 -4.35 -14.13
CA GLY A 215 10.13 -4.57 -13.00
C GLY A 215 11.41 -3.73 -13.03
N ASP A 216 11.60 -2.86 -14.03
CA ASP A 216 12.79 -2.00 -14.12
C ASP A 216 12.63 -0.77 -13.20
N GLY A 217 13.38 -0.75 -12.09
CA GLY A 217 13.39 0.36 -11.14
C GLY A 217 13.86 1.70 -11.71
N SER A 218 14.45 1.72 -12.91
CA SER A 218 14.79 2.95 -13.64
C SER A 218 13.64 3.48 -14.50
N ASN A 219 12.66 2.63 -14.80
CA ASN A 219 11.47 2.93 -15.58
C ASN A 219 10.24 2.85 -14.67
N GLU A 220 10.03 3.92 -13.90
CA GLU A 220 8.99 3.98 -12.89
C GLU A 220 8.01 5.13 -13.12
N PHE A 221 6.84 5.02 -12.48
CA PHE A 221 5.98 6.17 -12.22
C PHE A 221 5.48 6.13 -10.78
N ARG A 222 4.96 7.29 -10.35
CA ARG A 222 4.20 7.41 -9.11
C ARG A 222 2.99 8.27 -9.38
N ASP A 223 1.82 7.75 -9.03
CA ASP A 223 0.58 8.48 -9.26
C ASP A 223 -0.47 8.13 -8.20
N THR A 224 -1.47 9.00 -8.08
CA THR A 224 -2.58 8.85 -7.16
C THR A 224 -3.78 8.25 -7.86
N PHE A 225 -4.23 7.11 -7.34
CA PHE A 225 -5.42 6.43 -7.81
C PHE A 225 -6.53 6.49 -6.76
N PHE A 226 -7.76 6.73 -7.18
CA PHE A 226 -8.90 6.94 -6.30
C PHE A 226 -9.87 5.75 -6.30
N PHE A 227 -10.54 5.50 -5.18
CA PHE A 227 -11.54 4.45 -5.06
C PHE A 227 -12.69 4.82 -4.12
N GLY A 228 -13.81 4.11 -4.26
CA GLY A 228 -15.03 4.31 -3.47
C GLY A 228 -15.91 5.44 -4.01
N ALA A 229 -17.01 5.72 -3.31
CA ALA A 229 -18.12 6.56 -3.79
C ALA A 229 -17.76 8.03 -4.09
N ASN A 230 -16.57 8.51 -3.72
CA ASN A 230 -16.09 9.87 -3.98
C ASN A 230 -14.87 9.90 -4.91
N ALA A 231 -14.53 8.79 -5.56
CA ALA A 231 -13.48 8.78 -6.58
C ALA A 231 -13.89 9.72 -7.74
N PRO A 232 -12.96 10.52 -8.29
CA PRO A 232 -13.24 11.31 -9.48
C PRO A 232 -13.77 10.40 -10.58
N THR A 233 -14.89 10.79 -11.17
CA THR A 233 -15.50 10.14 -12.34
C THR A 233 -15.19 11.02 -13.55
N PRO A 234 -14.21 10.66 -14.40
CA PRO A 234 -13.88 11.43 -15.59
C PRO A 234 -15.02 11.36 -16.60
N GLY A 235 -15.33 12.48 -17.24
CA GLY A 235 -16.27 12.58 -18.35
C GLY A 235 -16.52 14.03 -18.73
N CYS A 236 -17.30 14.29 -19.78
CA CYS A 236 -17.54 15.67 -20.19
C CYS A 236 -18.43 16.42 -19.18
N THR A 237 -17.90 17.49 -18.60
CA THR A 237 -18.62 18.33 -17.61
C THR A 237 -19.33 19.54 -18.22
N ASP A 238 -19.14 19.82 -19.52
CA ASP A 238 -19.81 20.92 -20.22
C ASP A 238 -21.28 20.56 -20.53
N GLY A 239 -22.22 21.17 -19.80
CA GLY A 239 -23.67 20.95 -19.97
C GLY A 239 -24.24 21.38 -21.33
N THR A 240 -23.43 21.96 -22.23
CA THR A 240 -23.80 22.29 -23.60
C THR A 240 -23.22 21.34 -24.65
N ALA A 241 -22.31 20.46 -24.25
CA ALA A 241 -21.72 19.45 -25.13
C ALA A 241 -22.70 18.30 -25.42
N CYS A 242 -22.53 17.65 -26.58
CA CYS A 242 -23.40 16.54 -26.98
C CYS A 242 -23.17 15.26 -26.15
N ASN A 243 -21.99 15.14 -25.54
CA ASN A 243 -21.56 14.04 -24.70
C ASN A 243 -21.46 14.42 -23.22
N TYR A 244 -22.16 15.48 -22.79
CA TYR A 244 -22.28 15.82 -21.38
C TYR A 244 -22.67 14.59 -20.54
N ASP A 245 -21.91 14.34 -19.46
CA ASP A 245 -22.19 13.30 -18.48
C ASP A 245 -22.52 13.95 -17.13
N GLU A 246 -23.75 13.75 -16.66
CA GLU A 246 -24.21 14.27 -15.37
C GLU A 246 -23.54 13.60 -14.16
N ASN A 247 -22.90 12.45 -14.36
CA ASN A 247 -22.15 11.73 -13.33
C ASN A 247 -20.66 12.07 -13.35
N ALA A 248 -20.17 12.82 -14.35
CA ALA A 248 -18.79 13.24 -14.38
C ALA A 248 -18.51 14.28 -13.29
N SER A 249 -17.51 14.01 -12.45
CA SER A 249 -17.02 14.95 -11.44
C SER A 249 -15.76 15.69 -11.87
N GLU A 250 -15.13 15.27 -12.97
CA GLU A 250 -13.92 15.86 -13.54
C GLU A 250 -14.00 15.83 -15.07
N ASP A 251 -13.63 16.94 -15.71
CA ASP A 251 -13.61 17.05 -17.17
C ASP A 251 -12.44 16.24 -17.75
N ASP A 252 -12.76 15.24 -18.58
CA ASP A 252 -11.77 14.42 -19.28
C ASP A 252 -11.28 15.05 -20.59
N GLY A 253 -11.77 16.24 -20.94
CA GLY A 253 -11.44 16.94 -22.18
C GLY A 253 -12.11 16.33 -23.41
N SER A 254 -13.11 15.46 -23.23
CA SER A 254 -13.92 14.90 -24.32
C SER A 254 -15.06 15.82 -24.77
N CYS A 255 -15.34 16.90 -24.04
CA CYS A 255 -16.19 18.00 -24.50
C CYS A 255 -15.61 18.64 -25.79
#